data_AF-A0A3D3L3G7-F1
#
_entry.id   AF-A0A3D3L3G7-F1
#
_cell.length_a   1.000
_cell.length_b   1.000
_cell.length_c   1.000
_cell.angle_alpha   90.00
_cell.angle_beta   90.00
_cell.angle_gamma   90.00
#
_symmetry.space_group_name_H-M   'P 1'
#
loop_
_entity.id
_entity.type
_entity.pdbx_description
1 polymer ?
#
loop_
_entity_poly.entity_id
_entity_poly.type
_entity_poly.pdbx_seq_one_letter_code
_entity_poly.pdbx_strand_id
1 'polypeptide(L)'
;MFYHLFYPLKESWSILNILRYITFRSASAAIFALLISFLIGPWIIHKLKHLQIGENIRSTGPKSHLKKKGTPTMGGVLILCAVLLPTFLFAKLDNVYIQIIFLSTIWMGLIGFLDDYLKIIKKFEKGLIARYKLAGQVLLGSVVSIWIYNSPEFTEIRTITSIPFLKSSIFDFGILYPAVIILVITGTSNAVNLTDGLDGLASGLLAIAFTVFAAITYISGRVDYSEYLNILYLPGIGELSIFASAMAGA
;
A
#
# COMPACT_ATOMS: atom_id res chain seq x y z
N MET A 1 14.67 -8.60 0.60
CA MET A 1 15.88 -9.03 -0.14
C MET A 1 17.12 -9.07 0.76
N PHE A 2 17.48 -7.98 1.43
CA PHE A 2 18.64 -7.88 2.33
C PHE A 2 18.63 -8.91 3.45
N TYR A 3 17.45 -9.25 3.98
CA TYR A 3 17.33 -10.35 4.93
C TYR A 3 17.90 -11.65 4.33
N HIS A 4 17.47 -12.05 3.14
CA HIS A 4 17.92 -13.31 2.52
C HIS A 4 19.41 -13.28 2.10
N LEU A 5 19.92 -12.12 1.67
CA LEU A 5 21.30 -11.99 1.20
C LEU A 5 22.32 -11.86 2.34
N PHE A 6 22.03 -11.04 3.34
CA PHE A 6 23.02 -10.63 4.33
C PHE A 6 22.85 -11.31 5.69
N TYR A 7 21.64 -11.73 6.08
CA TYR A 7 21.45 -12.42 7.36
C TYR A 7 22.23 -13.75 7.47
N PRO A 8 22.39 -14.57 6.41
CA PRO A 8 23.23 -15.77 6.48
C PRO A 8 24.70 -15.49 6.83
N LEU A 9 25.20 -14.29 6.51
CA LEU A 9 26.59 -13.88 6.79
C LEU A 9 26.80 -13.35 8.21
N LYS A 10 25.79 -13.40 9.07
CA LYS A 10 25.87 -12.90 10.46
C LYS A 10 26.94 -13.59 11.31
N GLU A 11 27.30 -14.84 10.97
CA GLU A 11 28.35 -15.59 11.68
C GLU A 11 29.73 -14.98 11.44
N SER A 12 29.96 -14.44 10.25
CA SER A 12 31.18 -13.70 9.91
C SER A 12 31.10 -12.23 10.33
N TRP A 13 29.90 -11.62 10.29
CA TRP A 13 29.67 -10.21 10.59
C TRP A 13 28.50 -10.02 11.56
N SER A 14 28.80 -9.95 12.86
CA SER A 14 27.79 -9.85 13.93
C SER A 14 26.81 -8.68 13.77
N ILE A 15 27.24 -7.56 13.15
CA ILE A 15 26.38 -6.40 12.89
C ILE A 15 25.17 -6.72 12.02
N LEU A 16 25.24 -7.75 11.16
CA LEU A 16 24.15 -8.17 10.29
C LEU A 16 22.99 -8.84 11.05
N ASN A 17 23.20 -9.20 12.33
CA ASN A 17 22.13 -9.70 13.20
C ASN A 17 21.00 -8.66 13.39
N ILE A 18 21.29 -7.38 13.18
CA ILE A 18 20.30 -6.30 13.23
C ILE A 18 19.16 -6.51 12.20
N LEU A 19 19.45 -7.15 11.05
CA LEU A 19 18.45 -7.47 10.03
C LEU A 19 17.41 -8.49 10.48
N ARG A 20 17.62 -9.18 11.61
CA ARG A 20 16.61 -10.06 12.21
C ARG A 20 15.40 -9.28 12.72
N TYR A 21 15.61 -8.07 13.23
CA TYR A 21 14.57 -7.31 13.93
C TYR A 21 13.63 -6.63 12.94
N ILE A 22 12.34 -6.90 13.06
CA ILE A 22 11.30 -6.25 12.24
C ILE A 22 11.35 -4.73 12.47
N THR A 23 11.49 -4.28 13.72
CA THR A 23 11.57 -2.85 14.06
C THR A 23 12.67 -2.10 13.32
N PHE A 24 13.88 -2.67 13.25
CA PHE A 24 14.98 -2.08 12.49
C PHE A 24 14.66 -2.03 10.99
N ARG A 25 14.13 -3.12 10.44
CA ARG A 25 13.77 -3.21 9.02
C ARG A 25 12.66 -2.23 8.65
N SER A 26 11.66 -2.04 9.51
CA SER A 26 10.57 -1.08 9.31
C SER A 26 11.07 0.37 9.40
N ALA A 27 11.90 0.69 10.41
CA ALA A 27 12.52 2.01 10.52
C ALA A 27 13.41 2.34 9.32
N SER A 28 14.22 1.37 8.88
CA SER A 28 15.07 1.51 7.69
C SER A 28 14.22 1.71 6.43
N ALA A 29 13.12 0.97 6.28
CA ALA A 29 12.25 1.12 5.12
C ALA A 29 11.57 2.51 5.08
N ALA A 30 11.12 3.04 6.22
CA ALA A 30 10.59 4.40 6.31
C ALA A 30 11.63 5.47 5.94
N ILE A 31 12.85 5.35 6.48
CA ILE A 31 13.94 6.30 6.18
C ILE A 31 14.33 6.23 4.70
N PHE A 32 14.46 5.04 4.14
CA PHE A 32 14.76 4.88 2.71
C PHE A 32 13.65 5.41 1.82
N ALA A 33 12.38 5.21 2.19
CA ALA A 33 11.23 5.76 1.47
C ALA A 33 11.28 7.30 1.44
N LEU A 34 11.49 7.92 2.61
CA LEU A 34 11.63 9.36 2.76
C LEU A 34 12.81 9.91 1.93
N LEU A 35 13.96 9.24 1.99
CA LEU A 35 15.13 9.63 1.20
C LEU A 35 14.88 9.53 -0.30
N ILE A 36 14.20 8.48 -0.76
CA ILE A 36 13.80 8.35 -2.17
C ILE A 36 12.87 9.50 -2.55
N SER A 37 11.84 9.79 -1.76
CA SER A 37 10.91 10.89 -2.01
C SER A 37 11.63 12.25 -2.08
N PHE A 38 12.56 12.54 -1.16
CA PHE A 38 13.28 13.82 -1.14
C PHE A 38 14.38 13.95 -2.21
N LEU A 39 15.12 12.89 -2.50
CA LEU A 39 16.24 12.95 -3.44
C LEU A 39 15.78 12.78 -4.89
N ILE A 40 14.86 11.83 -5.13
CA ILE A 40 14.38 11.49 -6.47
C ILE A 40 13.17 12.36 -6.87
N GLY A 41 12.39 12.83 -5.90
CA GLY A 41 11.22 13.68 -6.14
C GLY A 41 11.50 14.91 -7.02
N PRO A 42 12.47 15.77 -6.70
CA PRO A 42 12.79 16.95 -7.51
C PRO A 42 13.15 16.59 -8.96
N TRP A 43 13.87 15.49 -9.17
CA TRP A 43 14.24 15.02 -10.50
C TRP A 43 13.02 14.55 -11.30
N ILE A 44 12.11 13.77 -10.68
CA ILE A 44 10.86 13.33 -11.32
C ILE A 44 9.99 14.54 -11.67
N ILE A 45 9.83 15.49 -10.74
CA ILE A 45 9.04 16.71 -10.95
C ILE A 45 9.60 17.51 -12.13
N HIS A 46 10.92 17.68 -12.21
CA HIS A 46 11.56 18.38 -13.32
C HIS A 46 11.30 17.69 -14.67
N LYS A 47 11.42 16.35 -14.69
CA LYS A 47 11.17 15.55 -15.90
C LYS A 47 9.72 15.62 -16.37
N LEU A 48 8.76 15.53 -15.45
CA LEU A 48 7.33 15.66 -15.75
C LEU A 48 6.97 17.06 -16.28
N LYS A 49 7.59 18.11 -15.71
CA LYS A 49 7.43 19.49 -16.19
C LYS A 49 7.94 19.67 -17.61
N HIS A 50 9.09 19.07 -17.95
CA HIS A 50 9.65 19.11 -19.30
C HIS A 50 8.76 18.40 -20.33
N LEU A 51 8.05 17.34 -19.92
CA LEU A 51 7.11 16.61 -20.78
C LEU A 51 5.75 17.33 -20.94
N GLN A 52 5.56 18.51 -20.35
CA GLN A 52 4.29 19.26 -20.37
C GLN A 52 3.06 18.45 -19.90
N ILE A 53 3.28 17.46 -19.04
CA ILE A 53 2.23 16.63 -18.41
C ILE A 53 1.64 17.44 -17.26
N GLY A 54 0.87 18.49 -17.58
CA GLY A 54 0.15 19.32 -16.61
C GLY A 54 -1.36 19.15 -16.76
N GLU A 55 -2.10 19.25 -15.66
CA GLU A 55 -3.56 19.12 -15.70
C GLU A 55 -4.23 20.23 -16.54
N ASN A 56 -5.08 19.81 -17.49
CA ASN A 56 -6.10 20.67 -18.07
C ASN A 56 -7.34 20.63 -17.16
N ILE A 57 -7.60 21.73 -16.46
CA ILE A 57 -8.70 21.83 -15.50
C ILE A 57 -10.03 21.95 -16.25
N ARG A 58 -11.04 21.17 -15.83
CA ARG A 58 -12.42 21.27 -16.31
C ARG A 58 -12.96 22.69 -16.11
N SER A 59 -13.69 23.22 -17.10
CA SER A 59 -14.26 24.58 -17.09
C SER A 59 -15.36 24.80 -16.04
N THR A 60 -15.86 23.77 -15.38
CA THR A 60 -17.02 23.81 -14.47
C THR A 60 -16.66 23.85 -12.97
N GLY A 61 -15.40 24.07 -12.60
CA GLY A 61 -14.93 24.05 -11.20
C GLY A 61 -14.86 25.42 -10.49
N PRO A 62 -14.78 25.46 -9.14
CA PRO A 62 -14.68 26.71 -8.37
C PRO A 62 -13.42 27.52 -8.73
N LYS A 63 -13.51 28.86 -8.72
CA LYS A 63 -12.42 29.78 -9.13
C LYS A 63 -11.08 29.59 -8.38
N SER A 64 -11.09 29.01 -7.17
CA SER A 64 -9.88 28.65 -6.41
C SER A 64 -9.05 27.56 -7.08
N HIS A 65 -9.67 26.66 -7.86
CA HIS A 65 -8.97 25.60 -8.59
C HIS A 65 -8.20 26.13 -9.82
N LEU A 66 -8.50 27.33 -10.32
CA LEU A 66 -7.83 27.91 -11.49
C LEU A 66 -6.33 28.23 -11.23
N LYS A 67 -5.90 28.37 -9.97
CA LYS A 67 -4.50 28.56 -9.59
C LYS A 67 -3.63 27.29 -9.69
N LYS A 68 -4.23 26.11 -9.88
CA LYS A 68 -3.52 24.80 -9.96
C LYS A 68 -3.12 24.41 -11.39
N LYS A 69 -3.24 25.32 -12.36
CA LYS A 69 -2.94 25.04 -13.76
C LYS A 69 -1.43 24.74 -13.92
N GLY A 70 -1.10 23.50 -14.31
CA GLY A 70 0.27 23.11 -14.67
C GLY A 70 1.10 22.41 -13.59
N THR A 71 0.52 22.00 -12.46
CA THR A 71 1.20 21.07 -11.53
C THR A 71 1.33 19.69 -12.20
N PRO A 72 2.53 19.08 -12.22
CA PRO A 72 2.76 17.81 -12.88
C PRO A 72 2.04 16.67 -12.16
N THR A 73 1.19 15.94 -12.86
CA THR A 73 0.34 14.88 -12.29
C THR A 73 0.79 13.49 -12.70
N MET A 74 1.80 12.96 -12.00
CA MET A 74 2.13 11.52 -11.92
C MET A 74 2.86 11.20 -10.60
N GLY A 75 2.63 11.97 -9.54
CA GLY A 75 3.31 11.81 -8.24
C GLY A 75 3.16 10.41 -7.63
N GLY A 76 2.08 9.70 -7.98
CA GLY A 76 1.89 8.30 -7.60
C GLY A 76 3.01 7.37 -8.04
N VAL A 77 3.70 7.66 -9.16
CA VAL A 77 4.87 6.85 -9.60
C VAL A 77 6.03 7.00 -8.62
N LEU A 78 6.28 8.23 -8.12
CA LEU A 78 7.30 8.47 -7.09
C LEU A 78 6.96 7.68 -5.82
N ILE A 79 5.72 7.78 -5.34
CA ILE A 79 5.26 7.06 -4.15
C ILE A 79 5.39 5.54 -4.34
N LEU A 80 4.97 4.99 -5.48
CA LEU A 80 5.13 3.55 -5.76
C LEU A 80 6.59 3.12 -5.70
N CYS A 81 7.52 3.89 -6.29
CA CYS A 81 8.95 3.61 -6.18
C CYS A 81 9.46 3.73 -4.75
N ALA A 82 9.07 4.79 -4.03
CA ALA A 82 9.47 5.06 -2.65
C ALA A 82 8.95 4.02 -1.66
N VAL A 83 7.89 3.29 -1.98
CA VAL A 83 7.33 2.23 -1.12
C VAL A 83 7.81 0.84 -1.54
N LEU A 84 7.74 0.51 -2.82
CA LEU A 84 8.07 -0.83 -3.30
C LEU A 84 9.57 -1.12 -3.19
N LEU A 85 10.45 -0.15 -3.45
CA LEU A 85 11.90 -0.38 -3.36
C LEU A 85 12.34 -0.67 -1.91
N PRO A 86 12.04 0.16 -0.89
CA PRO A 86 12.44 -0.15 0.47
C PRO A 86 11.77 -1.43 0.99
N THR A 87 10.49 -1.67 0.65
CA THR A 87 9.84 -2.93 1.03
C THR A 87 10.55 -4.12 0.41
N PHE A 88 10.92 -4.04 -0.88
CA PHE A 88 11.65 -5.11 -1.56
C PHE A 88 13.01 -5.39 -0.92
N LEU A 89 13.71 -4.33 -0.50
CA LEU A 89 14.99 -4.44 0.18
C LEU A 89 14.86 -5.09 1.55
N PHE A 90 13.97 -4.58 2.41
CA PHE A 90 13.94 -4.94 3.83
C PHE A 90 12.96 -6.07 4.18
N ALA A 91 11.86 -6.24 3.46
CA ALA A 91 10.90 -7.30 3.76
C ALA A 91 11.40 -8.70 3.36
N LYS A 92 10.82 -9.71 4.01
CA LYS A 92 10.89 -11.12 3.60
C LYS A 92 9.96 -11.36 2.43
N LEU A 93 10.52 -11.75 1.29
CA LEU A 93 9.76 -11.86 0.02
C LEU A 93 9.04 -13.19 -0.12
N ASP A 94 9.46 -14.20 0.65
CA ASP A 94 8.79 -15.48 0.84
C ASP A 94 7.53 -15.37 1.71
N ASN A 95 7.31 -14.23 2.39
CA ASN A 95 6.13 -14.00 3.19
C ASN A 95 4.90 -13.73 2.32
N VAL A 96 3.85 -14.53 2.50
CA VAL A 96 2.61 -14.46 1.70
C VAL A 96 1.91 -13.09 1.78
N TYR A 97 1.93 -12.43 2.94
CA TYR A 97 1.33 -11.10 3.10
C TYR A 97 2.06 -10.05 2.26
N ILE A 98 3.40 -10.13 2.22
CA ILE A 98 4.24 -9.26 1.39
C ILE A 98 3.96 -9.50 -0.10
N GLN A 99 3.81 -10.74 -0.52
CA GLN A 99 3.50 -11.07 -1.92
C GLN A 99 2.14 -10.51 -2.37
N ILE A 100 1.10 -10.69 -1.54
CA ILE A 100 -0.25 -10.18 -1.81
C ILE A 100 -0.25 -8.65 -1.88
N ILE A 101 0.41 -7.95 -0.94
CA ILE A 101 0.43 -6.49 -0.95
C ILE A 101 1.26 -5.95 -2.12
N PHE A 102 2.38 -6.57 -2.48
CA PHE A 102 3.16 -6.20 -3.67
C PHE A 102 2.33 -6.30 -4.94
N LEU A 103 1.66 -7.45 -5.15
CA LEU A 103 0.77 -7.64 -6.30
C LEU A 103 -0.30 -6.55 -6.31
N SER A 104 -0.98 -6.35 -5.18
CA SER A 104 -2.10 -5.41 -5.08
C SER A 104 -1.68 -3.97 -5.33
N THR A 105 -0.55 -3.53 -4.78
CA THR A 105 -0.02 -2.18 -4.96
C THR A 105 0.41 -1.93 -6.39
N ILE A 106 1.11 -2.87 -7.03
CA ILE A 106 1.49 -2.75 -8.44
C ILE A 106 0.26 -2.74 -9.33
N TRP A 107 -0.68 -3.65 -9.10
CA TRP A 107 -1.92 -3.76 -9.88
C TRP A 107 -2.75 -2.48 -9.82
N MET A 108 -3.00 -1.97 -8.61
CA MET A 108 -3.75 -0.73 -8.43
C MET A 108 -2.97 0.50 -8.95
N GLY A 109 -1.65 0.48 -8.80
CA GLY A 109 -0.76 1.49 -9.36
C GLY A 109 -0.85 1.55 -10.89
N LEU A 110 -0.92 0.40 -11.56
CA LEU A 110 -1.11 0.32 -13.01
C LEU A 110 -2.49 0.83 -13.44
N ILE A 111 -3.56 0.47 -12.71
CA ILE A 111 -4.91 1.01 -12.99
C ILE A 111 -4.93 2.53 -12.84
N GLY A 112 -4.33 3.07 -11.78
CA GLY A 112 -4.23 4.51 -11.56
C GLY A 112 -3.40 5.20 -12.65
N PHE A 113 -2.24 4.64 -12.99
CA PHE A 113 -1.39 5.13 -14.06
C PHE A 113 -2.11 5.16 -15.41
N LEU A 114 -2.87 4.11 -15.74
CA LEU A 114 -3.67 4.07 -16.97
C LEU A 114 -4.75 5.15 -16.98
N ASP A 115 -5.42 5.39 -15.86
CA ASP A 115 -6.41 6.46 -15.73
C ASP A 115 -5.78 7.85 -15.95
N ASP A 116 -4.65 8.12 -15.30
CA ASP A 116 -3.90 9.39 -15.43
C ASP A 116 -3.32 9.56 -16.84
N TYR A 117 -2.79 8.49 -17.43
CA TYR A 117 -2.30 8.49 -18.81
C TYR A 117 -3.41 8.87 -19.80
N LEU A 118 -4.61 8.29 -19.65
CA LEU A 118 -5.75 8.61 -20.51
C LEU A 118 -6.21 10.06 -20.34
N LYS A 119 -6.24 10.57 -19.11
CA LYS A 119 -6.66 11.94 -18.79
C LYS A 119 -5.67 12.98 -19.31
N ILE A 120 -4.39 12.80 -19.02
CA ILE A 120 -3.38 13.86 -19.19
C ILE A 120 -2.72 13.76 -20.56
N ILE A 121 -2.31 12.56 -20.97
CA ILE A 121 -1.56 12.36 -22.22
C ILE A 121 -2.51 12.21 -23.40
N LYS A 122 -3.54 11.36 -23.27
CA LYS A 122 -4.54 11.16 -24.35
C LYS A 122 -5.67 12.19 -24.35
N LYS A 123 -5.74 13.07 -23.34
CA LYS A 123 -6.73 14.16 -23.22
C LYS A 123 -8.19 13.69 -23.23
N PHE A 124 -8.46 12.47 -22.75
CA PHE A 124 -9.83 12.01 -22.52
C PHE A 124 -10.36 12.57 -21.20
N GLU A 125 -11.32 13.49 -21.25
CA GLU A 125 -11.85 14.22 -20.07
C GLU A 125 -12.40 13.33 -18.94
N LYS A 126 -12.79 12.09 -19.26
CA LYS A 126 -13.32 11.12 -18.29
C LYS A 126 -12.27 10.13 -17.80
N GLY A 127 -11.08 10.09 -18.40
CA GLY A 127 -10.06 9.08 -18.10
C GLY A 127 -10.49 7.67 -18.44
N LEU A 128 -10.09 6.72 -17.60
CA LEU A 128 -10.51 5.33 -17.71
C LEU A 128 -12.01 5.21 -17.41
N ILE A 129 -12.72 4.53 -18.30
CA ILE A 129 -14.16 4.32 -18.14
C ILE A 129 -14.41 3.55 -16.83
N ALA A 130 -15.33 4.07 -16.01
CA ALA A 130 -15.60 3.57 -14.66
C ALA A 130 -15.82 2.04 -14.60
N ARG A 131 -16.52 1.46 -15.58
CA ARG A 131 -16.74 0.00 -15.66
C ARG A 131 -15.44 -0.80 -15.79
N TYR A 132 -14.44 -0.28 -16.51
CA TYR A 132 -13.15 -0.96 -16.68
C TYR A 132 -12.26 -0.79 -15.45
N LYS A 133 -12.32 0.39 -14.80
CA LYS A 133 -11.66 0.61 -13.50
C LYS A 133 -12.20 -0.33 -12.43
N LEU A 134 -13.53 -0.43 -12.32
CA LEU A 134 -14.21 -1.31 -11.39
C LEU A 134 -13.93 -2.79 -11.72
N ALA A 135 -13.96 -3.18 -12.99
CA ALA A 135 -13.61 -4.55 -13.40
C ALA A 135 -12.17 -4.91 -12.98
N GLY A 136 -11.21 -4.00 -13.12
CA GLY A 136 -9.84 -4.21 -12.67
C GLY A 136 -9.70 -4.35 -11.14
N GLN A 137 -10.47 -3.58 -10.37
CA GLN A 137 -10.51 -3.68 -8.90
C GLN A 137 -11.20 -4.98 -8.43
N VAL A 138 -12.30 -5.37 -9.07
CA VAL A 138 -13.00 -6.64 -8.79
C VAL A 138 -12.11 -7.83 -9.12
N LEU A 139 -11.44 -7.80 -10.28
CA LEU A 139 -10.50 -8.85 -10.69
C LEU A 139 -9.35 -8.99 -9.68
N LEU A 140 -8.78 -7.89 -9.20
CA LEU A 140 -7.78 -7.93 -8.12
C LEU A 140 -8.35 -8.59 -6.87
N GLY A 141 -9.55 -8.20 -6.43
CA GLY A 141 -10.18 -8.80 -5.26
C GLY A 141 -10.44 -10.31 -5.42
N SER A 142 -10.85 -10.75 -6.61
CA SER A 142 -10.99 -12.17 -6.94
C SER A 142 -9.65 -12.91 -6.88
N VAL A 143 -8.58 -12.34 -7.46
CA VAL A 143 -7.23 -12.94 -7.44
C VAL A 143 -6.71 -13.04 -6.00
N VAL A 144 -6.82 -11.97 -5.21
CA VAL A 144 -6.42 -11.97 -3.80
C VAL A 144 -7.22 -12.98 -2.99
N SER A 145 -8.54 -13.07 -3.22
CA SER A 145 -9.37 -14.06 -2.55
C SER A 145 -8.96 -15.49 -2.89
N ILE A 146 -8.74 -15.80 -4.18
CA ILE A 146 -8.26 -17.12 -4.60
C ILE A 146 -6.91 -17.41 -3.94
N TRP A 147 -6.01 -16.44 -3.88
CA TRP A 147 -4.70 -16.61 -3.25
C TRP A 147 -4.84 -16.96 -1.76
N ILE A 148 -5.62 -16.17 -1.00
CA ILE A 148 -5.89 -16.42 0.43
C ILE A 148 -6.46 -17.82 0.66
N TYR A 149 -7.40 -18.27 -0.18
CA TYR A 149 -8.03 -19.59 -0.01
C TYR A 149 -7.08 -20.77 -0.30
N ASN A 150 -6.07 -20.56 -1.14
CA ASN A 150 -5.08 -21.58 -1.51
C ASN A 150 -3.80 -21.53 -0.66
N SER A 151 -3.65 -20.52 0.19
CA SER A 151 -2.49 -20.34 1.05
C SER A 151 -2.71 -21.00 2.43
N PRO A 152 -1.80 -21.89 2.88
CA PRO A 152 -1.95 -22.63 4.14
C PRO A 152 -1.99 -21.72 5.37
N GLU A 153 -1.31 -20.57 5.32
CA GLU A 153 -1.24 -19.58 6.41
C GLU A 153 -2.60 -19.01 6.79
N PHE A 154 -3.58 -19.06 5.88
CA PHE A 154 -4.91 -18.51 6.10
C PHE A 154 -5.97 -19.56 6.44
N THR A 155 -5.62 -20.85 6.53
CA THR A 155 -6.60 -21.95 6.64
C THR A 155 -7.59 -21.76 7.79
N GLU A 156 -7.12 -21.29 8.94
CA GLU A 156 -7.94 -21.09 10.15
C GLU A 156 -8.67 -19.73 10.18
N ILE A 157 -8.31 -18.80 9.28
CA ILE A 157 -8.74 -17.39 9.35
C ILE A 157 -9.43 -16.87 8.07
N ARG A 158 -9.42 -17.66 6.98
CA ARG A 158 -9.84 -17.24 5.62
C ARG A 158 -11.33 -16.93 5.44
N THR A 159 -12.14 -16.98 6.49
CA THR A 159 -13.57 -16.58 6.44
C THR A 159 -13.97 -15.68 7.60
N ILE A 160 -13.08 -15.45 8.57
CA ILE A 160 -13.43 -14.81 9.82
C ILE A 160 -12.89 -13.38 9.91
N THR A 161 -13.51 -12.56 10.74
CA THR A 161 -13.04 -11.20 11.04
C THR A 161 -13.35 -10.87 12.49
N SER A 162 -12.36 -10.30 13.20
CA SER A 162 -12.55 -9.82 14.56
C SER A 162 -13.39 -8.56 14.58
N ILE A 163 -14.41 -8.50 15.44
CA ILE A 163 -15.18 -7.28 15.67
C ILE A 163 -14.46 -6.45 16.73
N PRO A 164 -13.99 -5.24 16.41
CA PRO A 164 -13.31 -4.40 17.41
C PRO A 164 -14.26 -4.06 18.56
N PHE A 165 -13.70 -3.79 19.74
CA PHE A 165 -14.41 -3.43 20.98
C PHE A 165 -15.28 -4.52 21.63
N LEU A 166 -15.50 -5.65 20.94
CA LEU A 166 -16.18 -6.82 21.50
C LEU A 166 -15.15 -7.93 21.77
N LYS A 167 -14.97 -8.27 23.04
CA LYS A 167 -14.02 -9.32 23.45
C LYS A 167 -14.38 -10.64 22.77
N SER A 168 -13.40 -11.24 22.10
CA SER A 168 -13.49 -12.57 21.50
C SER A 168 -14.67 -12.76 20.52
N SER A 169 -15.19 -11.66 19.96
CA SER A 169 -16.28 -11.71 18.98
C SER A 169 -15.69 -11.82 17.58
N ILE A 170 -15.78 -13.03 17.03
CA ILE A 170 -15.36 -13.37 15.68
C ILE A 170 -16.62 -13.49 14.83
N PHE A 171 -16.65 -12.76 13.72
CA PHE A 171 -17.71 -12.91 12.72
C PHE A 171 -17.21 -13.77 11.57
N ASP A 172 -17.91 -14.85 11.27
CA ASP A 172 -17.61 -15.73 10.14
C ASP A 172 -18.52 -15.39 8.96
N PHE A 173 -17.92 -14.93 7.86
CA PHE A 173 -18.63 -14.63 6.61
C PHE A 173 -18.83 -15.88 5.74
N GLY A 174 -18.15 -17.00 6.05
CA GLY A 174 -18.20 -18.22 5.27
C GLY A 174 -17.97 -17.99 3.77
N ILE A 175 -18.92 -18.44 2.95
CA ILE A 175 -18.85 -18.33 1.49
C ILE A 175 -18.92 -16.89 0.96
N LEU A 176 -19.34 -15.92 1.78
CA LEU A 176 -19.44 -14.52 1.40
C LEU A 176 -18.11 -13.76 1.57
N TYR A 177 -17.11 -14.34 2.22
CA TYR A 177 -15.84 -13.66 2.47
C TYR A 177 -15.12 -13.14 1.20
N PRO A 178 -15.10 -13.87 0.06
CA PRO A 178 -14.59 -13.33 -1.21
C PRO A 178 -15.28 -12.05 -1.66
N ALA A 179 -16.60 -11.95 -1.48
CA ALA A 179 -17.35 -10.75 -1.83
C ALA A 179 -16.98 -9.58 -0.90
N VAL A 180 -16.73 -9.84 0.38
CA VAL A 180 -16.24 -8.84 1.34
C VAL A 180 -14.85 -8.34 0.96
N ILE A 181 -13.92 -9.23 0.57
CA ILE A 181 -12.58 -8.83 0.09
C ILE A 181 -12.69 -7.89 -1.12
N ILE A 182 -13.51 -8.24 -2.11
CA ILE A 182 -13.76 -7.42 -3.30
C ILE A 182 -14.35 -6.06 -2.89
N LEU A 183 -15.31 -6.05 -1.98
CA LEU A 183 -15.95 -4.82 -1.49
C LEU A 183 -14.95 -3.92 -0.77
N VAL A 184 -14.08 -4.47 0.08
CA VAL A 184 -13.07 -3.70 0.80
C VAL A 184 -12.05 -3.11 -0.17
N ILE A 185 -11.53 -3.90 -1.12
CA ILE A 185 -10.54 -3.42 -2.10
C ILE A 185 -11.13 -2.34 -3.01
N THR A 186 -12.30 -2.60 -3.60
CA THR A 186 -12.98 -1.64 -4.48
C THR A 186 -13.41 -0.39 -3.70
N GLY A 187 -14.00 -0.55 -2.52
CA GLY A 187 -14.48 0.54 -1.68
C GLY A 187 -13.35 1.46 -1.20
N THR A 188 -12.28 0.89 -0.63
CA THR A 188 -11.14 1.69 -0.14
C THR A 188 -10.41 2.39 -1.27
N SER A 189 -10.17 1.73 -2.41
CA SER A 189 -9.51 2.35 -3.56
C SER A 189 -10.30 3.56 -4.08
N ASN A 190 -11.62 3.46 -4.19
CA ASN A 190 -12.45 4.57 -4.64
C ASN A 190 -12.60 5.66 -3.56
N ALA A 191 -12.67 5.29 -2.28
CA ALA A 191 -12.71 6.27 -1.19
C ALA A 191 -11.46 7.15 -1.15
N VAL A 192 -10.26 6.56 -1.31
CA VAL A 192 -9.01 7.33 -1.37
C VAL A 192 -8.98 8.22 -2.62
N ASN A 193 -9.39 7.70 -3.78
CA ASN A 193 -9.45 8.48 -5.02
C ASN A 193 -10.40 9.69 -4.92
N LEU A 194 -11.53 9.56 -4.22
CA LEU A 194 -12.46 10.66 -3.95
C LEU A 194 -11.90 11.68 -2.96
N THR A 195 -11.06 11.24 -2.02
CA THR A 195 -10.44 12.11 -1.00
C THR A 195 -9.28 12.93 -1.60
N ASP A 196 -8.65 12.43 -2.66
CA ASP A 196 -7.53 13.06 -3.36
C ASP A 196 -7.96 14.19 -4.31
N GLY A 197 -8.68 15.18 -3.76
CA GLY A 197 -9.16 16.38 -4.47
C GLY A 197 -8.54 17.69 -3.98
N LEU A 198 -7.75 17.64 -2.90
CA LEU A 198 -7.09 18.77 -2.27
C LEU A 198 -5.62 18.44 -2.00
N ASP A 199 -4.74 19.44 -2.15
CA ASP A 199 -3.30 19.22 -2.08
C ASP A 199 -2.92 18.76 -0.67
N GLY A 200 -2.32 17.58 -0.57
CA GLY A 200 -1.85 17.03 0.70
C GLY A 200 -2.92 16.37 1.58
N LEU A 201 -4.21 16.41 1.22
CA LEU A 201 -5.28 15.83 2.04
C LEU A 201 -5.18 14.30 2.08
N ALA A 202 -5.18 13.65 0.91
CA ALA A 202 -5.09 12.20 0.85
C ALA A 202 -3.76 11.69 1.39
N SER A 203 -2.63 12.30 1.01
CA SER A 203 -1.30 11.88 1.49
C SER A 203 -1.16 12.02 3.01
N GLY A 204 -1.64 13.12 3.62
CA GLY A 204 -1.60 13.31 5.07
C GLY A 204 -2.44 12.28 5.83
N LEU A 205 -3.65 11.99 5.35
CA LEU A 205 -4.53 10.98 5.94
C LEU A 205 -3.94 9.57 5.82
N LEU A 206 -3.35 9.24 4.66
CA LEU A 206 -2.69 7.96 4.43
C LEU A 206 -1.47 7.79 5.33
N ALA A 207 -0.63 8.81 5.51
CA ALA A 207 0.53 8.73 6.40
C ALA A 207 0.13 8.37 7.84
N ILE A 208 -0.94 8.98 8.36
CA ILE A 208 -1.50 8.65 9.68
C ILE A 208 -2.02 7.20 9.69
N ALA A 209 -2.83 6.81 8.70
CA ALA A 209 -3.41 5.47 8.63
C ALA A 209 -2.33 4.37 8.56
N PHE A 210 -1.31 4.54 7.72
CA PHE A 210 -0.22 3.58 7.57
C PHE A 210 0.71 3.53 8.77
N THR A 211 0.88 4.63 9.51
CA THR A 211 1.57 4.60 10.81
C THR A 211 0.83 3.70 11.80
N VAL A 212 -0.50 3.81 11.86
CA VAL A 212 -1.34 2.95 12.72
C VAL A 212 -1.30 1.50 12.23
N PHE A 213 -1.38 1.25 10.92
CA PHE A 213 -1.27 -0.10 10.37
C PHE A 213 0.10 -0.75 10.63
N ALA A 214 1.19 0.02 10.62
CA ALA A 214 2.51 -0.47 11.00
C ALA A 214 2.52 -0.98 12.45
N ALA A 215 1.89 -0.24 13.37
CA ALA A 215 1.74 -0.66 14.76
C ALA A 215 0.84 -1.91 14.89
N ILE A 216 -0.34 -1.91 14.27
CA ILE A 216 -1.30 -3.04 14.35
C ILE A 216 -0.69 -4.33 13.80
N THR A 217 -0.04 -4.28 12.64
CA THR A 217 0.59 -5.47 12.04
C THR A 217 1.77 -5.96 12.85
N TYR A 218 2.56 -5.06 13.45
CA TYR A 218 3.65 -5.45 14.35
C TYR A 218 3.12 -6.16 15.62
N ILE A 219 2.07 -5.62 16.23
CA ILE A 219 1.44 -6.17 17.43
C ILE A 219 0.78 -7.53 17.11
N SER A 220 0.00 -7.62 16.03
CA SER A 220 -0.72 -8.85 15.64
C SER A 220 0.22 -9.98 15.21
N GLY A 221 1.45 -9.64 14.79
CA GLY A 221 2.49 -10.62 14.43
C GLY A 221 3.32 -11.14 15.60
N ARG A 222 3.01 -10.73 16.84
CA ARG A 222 3.73 -11.06 18.06
C ARG A 222 2.83 -11.76 19.07
N VAL A 223 3.18 -12.99 19.44
CA VAL A 223 2.39 -13.83 20.35
C VAL A 223 2.16 -13.13 21.70
N ASP A 224 3.23 -12.56 22.26
CA ASP A 224 3.24 -11.85 23.54
C ASP A 224 2.26 -10.67 23.57
N TYR A 225 2.21 -9.88 22.50
CA TYR A 225 1.33 -8.72 22.44
C TYR A 225 -0.10 -9.06 22.01
N SER A 226 -0.26 -9.99 21.06
CA SER A 226 -1.59 -10.41 20.62
C SER A 226 -2.37 -11.07 21.75
N GLU A 227 -1.71 -11.89 22.57
CA GLU A 227 -2.31 -12.52 23.74
C GLU A 227 -2.69 -11.49 24.80
N TYR A 228 -1.76 -10.59 25.16
CA TYR A 228 -2.01 -9.55 26.16
C TYR A 228 -3.16 -8.61 25.78
N LEU A 229 -3.25 -8.21 24.51
CA LEU A 229 -4.29 -7.32 24.01
C LEU A 229 -5.58 -8.05 23.59
N ASN A 230 -5.60 -9.39 23.68
CA ASN A 230 -6.70 -10.25 23.24
C ASN A 230 -7.14 -9.94 21.79
N ILE A 231 -6.17 -9.85 20.89
CA ILE A 231 -6.39 -9.71 19.44
C ILE A 231 -5.91 -10.95 18.69
N LEU A 232 -6.40 -11.14 17.47
CA LEU A 232 -6.05 -12.30 16.65
C LEU A 232 -4.56 -12.32 16.32
N TYR A 233 -3.86 -13.39 16.72
CA TYR A 233 -2.49 -13.63 16.33
C TYR A 233 -2.42 -14.13 14.89
N LEU A 234 -1.59 -13.49 14.08
CA LEU A 234 -1.42 -13.83 12.66
C LEU A 234 0.07 -14.08 12.36
N PRO A 235 0.51 -15.34 12.23
CA PRO A 235 1.90 -15.67 12.02
C PRO A 235 2.48 -14.97 10.79
N GLY A 236 3.58 -14.23 10.96
CA GLY A 236 4.27 -13.57 9.85
C GLY A 236 3.65 -12.25 9.37
N ILE A 237 2.48 -11.82 9.87
CA ILE A 237 1.87 -10.54 9.47
C ILE A 237 2.75 -9.33 9.81
N GLY A 238 3.65 -9.47 10.80
CA GLY A 238 4.57 -8.43 11.21
C GLY A 238 5.47 -7.91 10.09
N GLU A 239 5.69 -8.69 9.02
CA GLU A 239 6.42 -8.21 7.83
C GLU A 239 5.68 -7.04 7.13
N LEU A 240 4.34 -6.98 7.19
CA LEU A 240 3.56 -5.85 6.65
C LEU A 240 3.88 -4.53 7.33
N SER A 241 4.42 -4.54 8.56
CA SER A 241 4.85 -3.31 9.22
C SER A 241 5.97 -2.61 8.44
N ILE A 242 6.80 -3.35 7.69
CA ILE A 242 7.86 -2.81 6.85
C ILE A 242 7.25 -2.05 5.66
N PHE A 243 6.26 -2.65 5.00
CA PHE A 243 5.51 -1.99 3.92
C PHE A 243 4.76 -0.75 4.43
N ALA A 244 4.07 -0.87 5.55
CA ALA A 244 3.30 0.23 6.13
C ALA A 244 4.20 1.38 6.58
N SER A 245 5.36 1.09 7.18
CA SER A 245 6.36 2.11 7.52
C SER A 245 6.97 2.76 6.27
N ALA A 246 7.25 2.01 5.21
CA ALA A 246 7.69 2.58 3.93
C ALA A 246 6.61 3.53 3.35
N MET A 247 5.34 3.14 3.40
CA MET A 247 4.21 3.95 2.94
C MET A 247 4.01 5.23 3.78
N ALA A 248 4.25 5.17 5.09
CA ALA A 248 4.20 6.36 5.93
C ALA A 248 5.39 7.32 5.71
N GLY A 249 6.55 6.78 5.30
CA GLY A 249 7.75 7.57 5.00
C GLY A 249 7.79 8.18 3.60
N ALA A 250 7.13 7.54 2.63
CA ALA A 250 7.06 7.98 1.23
C ALA A 250 6.23 9.25 1.04
#